data_AF-A0A818AX15-F1
#
_entry.id   AF-A0A818AX15-F1
#
_cell.length_a   1.000
_cell.length_b   1.000
_cell.length_c   1.000
_cell.angle_alpha   90.00
_cell.angle_beta   90.00
_cell.angle_gamma   90.00
#
_symmetry.space_group_name_H-M   'P 1'
#
loop_
_entity.id
_entity.type
_entity.pdbx_description
1 polymer ?
#
loop_
_entity_poly.entity_id
_entity_poly.type
_entity_poly.pdbx_seq_one_letter_code
_entity_poly.pdbx_strand_id
1 'polypeptide(L)'
;MKRFRFNVIGISEVRWRGKGEISGGDLIWSGEDSTHNRGVGMLRSARAKHTLIGYNPISSRVITARFRTATFKLTVIHVYAPTSASSDDEIQIFYDTIEHVLTQTSKKDIVTESK
;
A
#
# COMPACT_ATOMS: atom_id res chain seq x y z
N MET A 1 6.84 19.36 -0.27
CA MET A 1 6.92 18.31 -1.32
C MET A 1 7.15 18.80 -2.76
N LYS A 2 7.19 20.12 -3.05
CA LYS A 2 7.48 20.64 -4.40
C LYS A 2 8.93 20.41 -4.90
N ARG A 3 9.82 19.89 -4.04
CA ARG A 3 11.26 19.75 -4.33
C ARG A 3 11.67 18.33 -4.77
N PHE A 4 10.84 17.31 -4.50
CA PHE A 4 11.06 15.94 -4.94
C PHE A 4 10.07 15.57 -6.04
N ARG A 5 10.56 15.08 -7.18
CA ARG A 5 9.71 14.55 -8.25
C ARG A 5 9.37 13.09 -7.92
N PHE A 6 8.13 12.84 -7.52
CA PHE A 6 7.61 11.49 -7.28
C PHE A 6 6.25 11.30 -7.93
N ASN A 7 5.88 10.04 -8.17
CA ASN A 7 4.53 9.67 -8.59
C ASN A 7 3.77 8.98 -7.46
N VAL A 8 4.41 8.01 -6.80
CA VAL A 8 3.88 7.30 -5.65
C VAL A 8 5.00 7.15 -4.62
N ILE A 9 4.69 7.33 -3.34
CA ILE A 9 5.56 7.05 -2.20
C ILE A 9 4.79 6.14 -1.25
N GLY A 10 5.36 4.97 -0.93
CA GLY A 10 4.88 4.12 0.15
C GLY A 10 5.30 4.68 1.51
N ILE A 11 4.38 4.66 2.48
CA ILE A 11 4.61 5.09 3.85
C ILE A 11 4.24 3.94 4.78
N SER A 12 5.25 3.40 5.47
CA SER A 12 5.03 2.50 6.61
C SER A 12 4.85 3.32 7.89
N GLU A 13 4.22 2.75 8.91
CA GLU A 13 3.98 3.40 10.21
C GLU A 13 3.13 4.67 10.10
N VAL A 14 2.04 4.63 9.32
CA VAL A 14 1.09 5.75 9.23
C VAL A 14 0.42 6.04 10.57
N ARG A 15 0.19 5.01 11.39
CA ARG A 15 -0.41 5.07 12.75
C ARG A 15 -1.81 5.67 12.82
N TRP A 16 -2.49 5.74 11.67
CA TRP A 16 -3.88 6.17 11.59
C TRP A 16 -4.80 4.96 11.73
N ARG A 17 -5.97 5.18 12.31
CA ARG A 17 -6.96 4.13 12.46
C ARG A 17 -7.75 3.90 11.17
N GLY A 18 -8.26 2.67 11.02
CA GLY A 18 -9.14 2.28 9.94
C GLY A 18 -8.49 2.47 8.56
N LYS A 19 -9.33 2.72 7.56
CA LYS A 19 -8.93 2.81 6.15
C LYS A 19 -9.61 3.98 5.47
N GLY A 20 -8.94 4.57 4.48
CA GLY A 20 -9.55 5.64 3.70
C GLY A 20 -8.60 6.42 2.83
N GLU A 21 -9.08 7.60 2.46
CA GLU A 21 -8.41 8.56 1.60
C GLU A 21 -8.62 9.97 2.14
N ILE A 22 -7.56 10.77 2.20
CA ILE A 22 -7.68 12.16 2.67
C ILE A 22 -8.41 13.02 1.64
N SER A 23 -9.03 14.11 2.08
CA SER A 23 -9.62 15.09 1.18
C SER A 23 -8.59 15.56 0.14
N GLY A 24 -8.97 15.52 -1.14
CA GLY A 24 -8.09 15.80 -2.27
C GLY A 24 -7.33 14.58 -2.82
N GLY A 25 -7.36 13.45 -2.12
CA GLY A 25 -6.88 12.16 -2.61
C GLY A 25 -5.35 11.99 -2.65
N ASP A 26 -4.60 12.83 -1.96
CA ASP A 26 -3.14 12.74 -2.00
C ASP A 26 -2.62 11.49 -1.27
N LEU A 27 -3.28 11.05 -0.20
CA LEU A 27 -2.90 9.90 0.61
C LEU A 27 -4.07 8.92 0.73
N ILE A 28 -3.79 7.65 0.44
CA ILE A 28 -4.62 6.51 0.84
C ILE A 28 -3.92 5.74 1.96
N TRP A 29 -4.67 5.19 2.92
CA TRP A 29 -4.10 4.44 4.03
C TRP A 29 -4.92 3.21 4.41
N SER A 30 -4.23 2.28 5.06
CA SER A 30 -4.74 1.08 5.69
C SER A 30 -4.07 0.94 7.05
N GLY A 31 -4.84 1.12 8.12
CA GLY A 31 -4.39 1.05 9.50
C GLY A 31 -5.16 0.02 10.32
N GLU A 32 -4.84 -0.11 11.60
CA GLU A 32 -5.64 -0.93 12.52
C GLU A 32 -6.90 -0.19 12.98
N ASP A 33 -7.96 -0.92 13.30
CA ASP A 33 -9.22 -0.31 13.74
C ASP A 33 -9.15 0.19 15.20
N SER A 34 -8.50 -0.57 16.08
CA SER A 34 -8.53 -0.34 17.53
C SER A 34 -7.31 0.41 18.06
N THR A 35 -6.15 0.29 17.42
CA THR A 35 -4.89 0.88 17.90
C THR A 35 -4.31 1.88 16.91
N HIS A 36 -3.46 2.79 17.41
CA HIS A 36 -2.67 3.72 16.59
C HIS A 36 -1.29 3.15 16.27
N ASN A 37 -1.21 1.84 16.08
CA ASN A 37 0.03 1.13 15.78
C ASN A 37 0.05 0.71 14.30
N ARG A 38 1.26 0.54 13.74
CA ARG A 38 1.47 0.07 12.37
C ARG A 38 0.77 1.00 11.37
N GLY A 39 0.29 0.43 10.27
CA GLY A 39 -0.41 1.14 9.21
C GLY A 39 0.50 1.43 8.03
N VAL A 40 -0.07 1.26 6.84
CA VAL A 40 0.59 1.52 5.57
C VAL A 40 -0.22 2.53 4.77
N GLY A 41 0.45 3.30 3.92
CA GLY A 41 -0.20 4.26 3.05
C GLY A 41 0.58 4.49 1.78
N MET A 42 -0.10 5.13 0.82
CA MET A 42 0.53 5.59 -0.41
C MET A 42 0.20 7.04 -0.65
N LEU A 43 1.23 7.87 -0.66
CA LEU A 43 1.13 9.24 -1.12
C LEU A 43 1.30 9.28 -2.63
N ARG A 44 0.44 10.03 -3.32
CA ARG A 44 0.32 10.07 -4.78
C ARG A 44 0.41 11.50 -5.27
N SER A 45 1.20 11.75 -6.31
CA SER A 45 1.19 13.07 -6.96
C SER A 45 -0.10 13.28 -7.75
N ALA A 46 -0.41 14.53 -8.11
CA ALA A 46 -1.59 14.87 -8.92
C ALA A 46 -1.73 13.96 -10.15
N ARG A 47 -0.63 13.72 -10.88
CA ARG A 47 -0.62 12.82 -12.05
C ARG A 47 -1.03 11.39 -11.69
N ALA A 48 -0.51 10.83 -10.60
CA ALA A 48 -0.81 9.47 -10.18
C ALA A 48 -2.27 9.33 -9.69
N LYS A 49 -2.83 10.36 -9.07
CA LYS A 49 -4.25 10.38 -8.69
C LYS A 49 -5.16 10.24 -9.92
N HIS A 50 -4.89 11.01 -10.98
CA HIS A 50 -5.70 10.96 -12.20
C HIS A 50 -5.61 9.63 -12.95
N THR A 51 -4.55 8.85 -12.73
CA THR A 51 -4.40 7.53 -13.34
C THR A 51 -4.89 6.40 -12.46
N LEU A 52 -5.30 6.67 -11.22
CA LEU A 52 -5.78 5.65 -10.30
C LEU A 52 -7.05 4.97 -10.84
N ILE A 53 -7.01 3.65 -10.93
CA ILE A 53 -8.16 2.79 -11.24
C ILE A 53 -8.89 2.42 -9.95
N GLY A 54 -8.14 2.11 -8.89
CA GLY A 54 -8.67 1.77 -7.57
C GLY A 54 -7.54 1.41 -6.61
N TYR A 55 -7.88 1.31 -5.33
CA TYR A 55 -6.97 0.85 -4.28
C TYR A 55 -7.67 -0.13 -3.35
N ASN A 56 -6.90 -1.00 -2.70
CA ASN A 56 -7.40 -1.97 -1.75
C ASN A 56 -6.58 -1.93 -0.44
N PRO A 57 -7.14 -1.38 0.64
CA PRO A 57 -6.57 -1.47 1.99
C PRO A 57 -6.87 -2.86 2.56
N ILE A 58 -5.86 -3.73 2.61
CA ILE A 58 -6.04 -5.17 2.94
C ILE A 58 -5.83 -5.42 4.43
N SER A 59 -4.75 -4.87 4.99
CA SER A 59 -4.43 -4.97 6.41
C SER A 59 -3.61 -3.76 6.86
N SER A 60 -3.33 -3.63 8.16
CA SER A 60 -2.42 -2.60 8.68
C SER A 60 -0.97 -2.72 8.16
N ARG A 61 -0.66 -3.81 7.43
CA ARG A 61 0.65 -4.08 6.84
C ARG A 61 0.64 -4.14 5.31
N VAL A 62 -0.51 -4.14 4.65
CA VAL A 62 -0.61 -4.33 3.19
C VAL A 62 -1.66 -3.41 2.58
N ILE A 63 -1.26 -2.63 1.57
CA ILE A 63 -2.15 -1.81 0.75
C ILE A 63 -1.75 -1.92 -0.71
N THR A 64 -2.74 -2.03 -1.61
CA THR A 64 -2.50 -2.01 -3.06
C THR A 64 -3.16 -0.82 -3.72
N ALA A 65 -2.55 -0.36 -4.81
CA ALA A 65 -3.13 0.67 -5.67
C ALA A 65 -2.84 0.33 -7.13
N ARG A 66 -3.88 0.40 -7.97
CA ARG A 66 -3.79 0.10 -9.39
C ARG A 66 -3.93 1.37 -10.21
N PHE A 67 -3.03 1.56 -11.15
CA PHE A 67 -2.91 2.75 -11.99
C PHE A 67 -2.98 2.38 -13.47
N ARG A 68 -3.55 3.26 -14.28
CA ARG A 68 -3.52 3.21 -15.74
C ARG A 68 -2.30 4.00 -16.25
N THR A 69 -1.33 3.31 -16.83
CA THR A 69 -0.24 3.98 -17.55
C THR A 69 -0.60 4.08 -19.05
N ALA A 70 0.28 4.71 -19.84
CA ALA A 70 0.07 4.82 -21.28
C ALA A 70 0.11 3.47 -22.02
N THR A 71 0.89 2.51 -21.51
CA THR A 71 1.18 1.25 -22.20
C THR A 71 0.64 0.01 -21.48
N PHE A 72 0.47 0.07 -20.15
CA PHE A 72 -0.05 -1.05 -19.35
C PHE A 72 -0.75 -0.57 -18.07
N LYS A 73 -1.39 -1.49 -17.33
CA LYS A 73 -1.89 -1.22 -15.98
C LYS A 73 -0.79 -1.57 -14.98
N LEU A 74 -0.54 -0.72 -14.01
CA LEU A 74 0.48 -0.92 -12.98
C LEU A 74 -0.22 -1.11 -11.63
N THR A 75 -0.04 -2.24 -10.98
CA THR A 75 -0.44 -2.42 -9.57
C THR A 75 0.79 -2.24 -8.70
N VAL A 76 0.73 -1.32 -7.76
CA VAL A 76 1.73 -1.14 -6.71
C VAL A 76 1.20 -1.84 -5.47
N ILE A 77 2.01 -2.67 -4.85
CA ILE A 77 1.75 -3.32 -3.57
C ILE A 77 2.76 -2.73 -2.60
N HIS A 78 2.30 -2.08 -1.54
CA HIS A 78 3.16 -1.58 -0.48
C HIS A 78 2.91 -2.38 0.80
N VAL A 79 4.00 -2.81 1.41
CA VAL A 79 4.00 -3.76 2.51
C VAL A 79 4.89 -3.25 3.65
N TYR A 80 4.49 -3.55 4.88
CA TYR A 80 5.30 -3.36 6.08
C TYR A 80 5.53 -4.69 6.79
N ALA A 81 6.73 -5.23 6.62
CA ALA A 81 7.09 -6.56 7.11
C ALA A 81 7.00 -6.65 8.65
N PRO A 82 6.60 -7.83 9.18
CA PRO A 82 6.75 -8.14 10.60
C PRO A 82 8.21 -8.03 11.04
N THR A 83 8.43 -7.76 12.33
CA THR A 83 9.78 -7.71 12.91
C THR A 83 10.21 -9.10 13.39
N SER A 84 11.49 -9.30 13.69
CA SER A 84 11.98 -10.55 14.29
C SER A 84 11.36 -10.89 15.66
N ALA A 85 10.70 -9.93 16.31
CA ALA A 85 9.97 -10.13 17.57
C ALA A 85 8.48 -10.47 17.37
N SER A 86 7.97 -10.50 16.13
CA SER A 86 6.60 -10.94 15.85
C SER A 86 6.47 -12.44 16.08
N SER A 87 5.25 -12.89 16.42
CA SER A 87 4.98 -14.32 16.54
C SER A 87 5.02 -15.02 15.18
N ASP A 88 5.28 -16.32 15.18
CA ASP A 88 5.25 -17.14 13.96
C ASP A 88 3.88 -17.05 13.26
N ASP A 89 2.80 -16.98 14.02
CA ASP A 89 1.44 -16.79 13.47
C ASP A 89 1.30 -15.45 12.73
N GLU A 90 1.81 -14.34 13.30
CA GLU A 90 1.78 -13.04 12.62
C GLU A 90 2.61 -13.05 11.34
N ILE A 91 3.75 -13.73 11.36
CA ILE A 91 4.64 -13.89 10.20
C ILE A 91 3.94 -14.70 9.12
N GLN A 92 3.34 -15.84 9.48
CA GLN A 92 2.63 -16.70 8.55
C GLN A 92 1.44 -15.97 7.91
N ILE A 93 0.59 -15.32 8.72
CA ILE A 93 -0.55 -14.53 8.22
C ILE A 93 -0.08 -13.45 7.24
N PHE A 94 1.05 -12.79 7.53
CA PHE A 94 1.62 -11.79 6.63
C PHE A 94 2.00 -12.40 5.28
N TYR A 95 2.76 -13.49 5.25
CA TYR A 95 3.19 -14.12 3.99
C TYR A 95 2.02 -14.70 3.20
N ASP A 96 1.05 -15.34 3.86
CA ASP A 96 -0.18 -15.85 3.22
C ASP A 96 -0.98 -14.72 2.57
N THR A 97 -1.06 -13.57 3.26
CA THR A 97 -1.73 -12.37 2.73
C THR A 97 -1.03 -11.86 1.47
N ILE A 98 0.30 -11.80 1.47
CA ILE A 98 1.07 -11.36 0.30
C ILE A 98 0.88 -12.31 -0.88
N GLU A 99 0.99 -13.62 -0.63
CA GLU A 99 0.78 -14.62 -1.67
C GLU A 99 -0.62 -14.50 -2.29
N HIS A 100 -1.66 -14.39 -1.46
CA HIS A 100 -3.02 -14.19 -1.92
C HIS A 100 -3.15 -12.95 -2.82
N VAL A 101 -2.59 -11.81 -2.41
CA VAL A 101 -2.61 -10.56 -3.18
C VAL A 101 -1.86 -10.71 -4.50
N LEU A 102 -0.71 -11.39 -4.50
CA LEU A 102 0.06 -11.66 -5.71
C LEU A 102 -0.71 -12.54 -6.70
N THR A 103 -1.44 -13.56 -6.23
CA THR A 103 -2.26 -14.42 -7.13
C THR A 103 -3.41 -13.68 -7.80
N GLN A 104 -3.95 -12.64 -7.15
CA GLN A 104 -5.02 -11.79 -7.68
C GLN A 104 -4.49 -10.67 -8.59
N THR A 105 -3.20 -10.37 -8.51
CA THR A 105 -2.55 -9.31 -9.27
C THR A 105 -2.14 -9.83 -10.65
N SER A 106 -2.19 -8.98 -11.68
CA SER A 106 -1.81 -9.42 -13.03
C SER A 106 -0.31 -9.68 -13.08
N LYS A 107 0.12 -10.79 -13.70
CA LYS A 107 1.55 -11.17 -13.86
C LYS A 107 2.40 -10.12 -14.62
N LYS A 108 1.80 -9.05 -15.13
CA LYS A 108 2.46 -7.94 -15.84
C LYS A 108 2.73 -6.73 -14.94
N ASP A 109 2.35 -6.79 -13.66
CA ASP A 109 2.42 -5.67 -12.72
C ASP A 109 3.76 -5.68 -11.94
N ILE A 110 4.24 -4.50 -11.51
CA ILE A 110 5.54 -4.33 -10.83
C ILE A 110 5.33 -4.29 -9.32
N VAL A 111 5.92 -5.24 -8.60
CA VAL A 111 5.92 -5.32 -7.13
C VAL A 111 7.12 -4.55 -6.57
N THR A 112 6.90 -3.68 -5.58
CA THR A 112 7.97 -2.90 -4.94
C THR A 112 7.95 -3.15 -3.44
N GLU A 113 9.03 -3.72 -2.91
CA GLU A 113 9.25 -3.90 -1.47
C GLU A 113 10.13 -2.77 -0.95
N SER A 114 9.74 -2.11 0.15
CA SER A 114 10.66 -1.22 0.88
C SER A 114 11.16 -1.95 2.11
N LYS A 115 12.48 -2.07 2.22
CA LYS A 115 13.18 -2.56 3.43
C LYS A 115 12.95 -1.65 4.62
#